data_AF-A0A226E9I0-F1
#
_entry.id   AF-A0A226E9I0-F1
#
_cell.length_a   1.000
_cell.length_b   1.000
_cell.length_c   1.000
_cell.angle_alpha   90.00
_cell.angle_beta   90.00
_cell.angle_gamma   90.00
#
_symmetry.space_group_name_H-M   'P 1'
#
loop_
_entity.id
_entity.type
_entity.pdbx_description
1 polymer ?
#
loop_
_entity_poly.entity_id
_entity_poly.type
_entity_poly.pdbx_seq_one_letter_code
_entity_poly.pdbx_strand_id
1 'polypeptide(L)'
;MVKDLILTDAINATRNSTKLFQTLELLQARTTLVRTKSDFVVGVNISEEWDVKLEDDVYKRVMDTFAVRNMDYELDELLAGVGVKIVPYVVRHTESPKLFLNQPVYITRGFMNSLMSQSFGQLAQSVKIFPSSKSQMYSTVFLPILKSHLIACRIHNCIPFVFDQKSERLTKSKRSLRNAQFQCCISILYSFAMFAYLLFGRLTRTEKFQGAVFFMLSLLASITRWTNIVDNDTIQVINTFLEFEKTAIIDSGRTFVISRTMKPMKFFILVVQFSLPVISILQMLLLIFIPCTPPFLMSMFPRCISSAVNLRRCNTRFVLHLVDVWILSHNVFSAAIPVLFVLCAGIVSFLTYFNTLKRFVS
;
A
#
# COMPACT_ATOMS: atom_id res chain seq x y z
N MET A 1 2.74 -16.18 55.34
CA MET A 1 4.05 -16.24 56.03
C MET A 1 5.14 -15.46 55.29
N VAL A 2 5.67 -15.87 54.14
CA VAL A 2 6.67 -15.03 53.40
C VAL A 2 6.05 -13.74 52.82
N LYS A 3 4.75 -13.78 52.43
CA LYS A 3 4.03 -12.64 51.82
C LYS A 3 3.71 -11.51 52.81
N ASP A 4 3.30 -11.86 54.03
CA ASP A 4 3.08 -10.90 55.11
C ASP A 4 4.40 -10.23 55.49
N LEU A 5 5.52 -10.96 55.40
CA LEU A 5 6.86 -10.43 55.65
C LEU A 5 7.23 -9.32 54.64
N ILE A 6 7.02 -9.53 53.34
CA ILE A 6 7.48 -8.58 52.30
C ILE A 6 6.68 -7.27 52.32
N LEU A 7 5.36 -7.32 52.50
CA LEU A 7 4.55 -6.10 52.56
C LEU A 7 4.80 -5.35 53.89
N THR A 8 4.97 -6.09 54.99
CA THR A 8 5.34 -5.50 56.28
C THR A 8 6.75 -4.90 56.25
N ASP A 9 7.71 -5.53 55.55
CA ASP A 9 9.06 -5.00 55.36
C ASP A 9 9.08 -3.75 54.48
N ALA A 10 8.28 -3.70 53.41
CA ALA A 10 8.13 -2.51 52.58
C ALA A 10 7.47 -1.34 53.35
N ILE A 11 6.46 -1.62 54.16
CA ILE A 11 5.81 -0.64 55.05
C ILE A 11 6.79 -0.16 56.12
N ASN A 12 7.56 -1.07 56.73
CA ASN A 12 8.57 -0.72 57.73
C ASN A 12 9.74 0.07 57.14
N ALA A 13 10.19 -0.25 55.93
CA ALA A 13 11.27 0.46 55.23
C ALA A 13 10.86 1.88 54.80
N THR A 14 9.57 2.13 54.62
CA THR A 14 9.03 3.42 54.17
C THR A 14 8.50 4.30 55.30
N ARG A 15 8.65 3.88 56.56
CA ARG A 15 8.16 4.58 57.76
C ARG A 15 8.60 6.04 57.89
N ASN A 16 9.73 6.40 57.30
CA ASN A 16 10.25 7.78 57.32
C ASN A 16 9.57 8.71 56.30
N SER A 17 8.78 8.17 55.37
CA SER A 17 7.99 8.94 54.41
C SER A 17 6.52 8.85 54.78
N THR A 18 6.02 9.85 55.51
CA THR A 18 4.64 9.89 56.02
C THR A 18 3.59 9.71 54.93
N LYS A 19 3.84 10.27 53.73
CA LYS A 19 2.92 10.18 52.59
C LYS A 19 2.94 8.80 51.91
N LEU A 20 4.11 8.20 51.75
CA LEU A 20 4.25 6.88 51.13
C LEU A 20 3.73 5.78 52.06
N PHE A 21 4.03 5.89 53.36
CA PHE A 21 3.57 4.99 54.40
C PHE A 21 2.03 4.95 54.48
N GLN A 22 1.38 6.11 54.55
CA GLN A 22 -0.09 6.20 54.54
C GLN A 22 -0.71 5.62 53.26
N THR A 23 -0.05 5.82 52.11
CA THR A 23 -0.54 5.29 50.84
C THR A 23 -0.44 3.76 50.79
N LEU A 24 0.64 3.18 51.32
CA LEU A 24 0.85 1.73 51.36
C LEU A 24 -0.08 1.04 52.37
N GLU A 25 -0.32 1.63 53.54
CA GLU A 25 -1.32 1.12 54.49
C GLU A 25 -2.73 1.15 53.91
N LEU A 26 -3.11 2.23 53.20
CA LEU A 26 -4.41 2.33 52.53
C LEU A 26 -4.57 1.30 51.40
N LEU A 27 -3.50 1.00 50.67
CA LEU A 27 -3.46 -0.04 49.64
C LEU A 27 -3.59 -1.44 50.24
N GLN A 28 -2.88 -1.72 51.35
CA GLN A 28 -2.93 -3.01 52.04
C GLN A 28 -4.33 -3.30 52.61
N ALA A 29 -4.99 -2.30 53.18
CA ALA A 29 -6.31 -2.48 53.78
C ALA A 29 -7.44 -2.74 52.76
N ARG A 30 -7.23 -2.44 51.48
CA ARG A 30 -8.29 -2.40 50.45
C ARG A 30 -8.10 -3.37 49.29
N THR A 31 -6.91 -3.95 49.13
CA THR A 31 -6.64 -4.93 48.07
C THR A 31 -6.96 -6.35 48.55
N THR A 32 -7.96 -6.99 47.96
CA THR A 32 -8.13 -8.44 48.08
C THR A 32 -7.13 -9.13 47.18
N LEU A 33 -6.01 -9.54 47.76
CA LEU A 33 -4.98 -10.30 47.05
C LEU A 33 -5.48 -11.72 46.77
N VAL A 34 -5.77 -12.02 45.51
CA VAL A 34 -6.21 -13.36 45.11
C VAL A 34 -4.97 -14.25 44.94
N ARG A 35 -4.95 -15.38 45.65
CA ARG A 35 -3.87 -16.36 45.56
C ARG A 35 -4.05 -17.20 44.31
N THR A 36 -3.21 -16.98 43.30
CA THR A 36 -3.09 -17.89 42.16
C THR A 36 -2.14 -19.05 42.50
N LYS A 37 -2.16 -20.13 41.70
CA LYS A 37 -1.23 -21.28 41.84
C LYS A 37 0.21 -20.96 41.41
N SER A 38 0.49 -19.72 41.01
CA SER A 38 1.79 -19.23 40.56
C SER A 38 2.45 -18.33 41.62
N ASP A 39 3.74 -18.05 41.47
CA ASP A 39 4.52 -17.20 42.40
C ASP A 39 4.17 -15.70 42.34
N PHE A 40 3.11 -15.35 41.61
CA PHE A 40 2.68 -13.97 41.43
C PHE A 40 1.65 -13.53 42.50
N VAL A 41 1.55 -12.22 42.66
CA VAL A 41 0.53 -11.55 43.49
C VAL A 41 -0.22 -10.58 42.59
N VAL A 42 -1.53 -10.79 42.43
CA VAL A 42 -2.39 -9.94 41.61
C VAL A 42 -3.28 -9.12 42.52
N GLY A 43 -3.15 -7.80 42.44
CA GLY A 43 -4.07 -6.85 43.06
C GLY A 43 -5.25 -6.58 42.10
N VAL A 44 -6.46 -6.86 42.56
CA VAL A 44 -7.71 -6.57 41.82
C VAL A 44 -8.37 -5.35 42.48
N ASN A 45 -9.09 -4.52 41.72
CA ASN A 45 -9.78 -3.30 42.19
C ASN A 45 -8.89 -2.15 42.71
N ILE A 46 -7.78 -1.86 42.02
CA ILE A 46 -6.91 -0.75 42.45
C ILE A 46 -7.52 0.63 42.12
N SER A 47 -8.40 0.75 41.11
CA SER A 47 -8.87 2.06 40.64
C SER A 47 -10.36 2.20 40.31
N GLU A 48 -11.20 1.22 40.65
CA GLU A 48 -12.63 1.20 40.23
C GLU A 48 -13.45 2.44 40.66
N GLU A 49 -12.90 3.33 41.50
CA GLU A 49 -13.60 4.52 42.01
C GLU A 49 -12.79 5.84 41.95
N TRP A 50 -11.63 5.91 41.28
CA TRP A 50 -10.78 7.12 41.35
C TRP A 50 -10.69 7.92 40.04
N ASP A 51 -10.79 9.24 40.18
CA ASP A 51 -10.31 10.23 39.22
C ASP A 51 -8.82 10.49 39.50
N VAL A 52 -7.94 10.11 38.57
CA VAL A 52 -6.50 10.31 38.74
C VAL A 52 -6.12 11.71 38.25
N LYS A 53 -5.53 12.50 39.14
CA LYS A 53 -4.99 13.84 38.84
C LYS A 53 -3.59 13.72 38.25
N LEU A 54 -3.43 14.11 36.99
CA LEU A 54 -2.13 14.18 36.32
C LEU A 54 -1.46 15.55 36.58
N GLU A 55 -0.16 15.68 36.28
CA GLU A 55 0.66 16.88 36.56
C GLU A 55 0.07 18.20 36.00
N ASP A 56 -0.85 18.11 35.03
CA ASP A 56 -1.53 19.27 34.43
C ASP A 56 -2.93 19.56 35.04
N ASP A 57 -3.23 19.05 36.24
CA ASP A 57 -4.54 19.18 36.89
C ASP A 57 -5.73 18.57 36.12
N VAL A 58 -5.45 17.73 35.12
CA VAL A 58 -6.46 16.98 34.37
C VAL A 58 -6.81 15.69 35.09
N TYR A 59 -8.10 15.49 35.36
CA TYR A 59 -8.65 14.29 35.96
C TYR A 59 -9.14 13.32 34.89
N LYS A 60 -8.70 12.06 34.96
CA LYS A 60 -9.28 10.96 34.16
C LYS A 60 -9.69 9.80 35.06
N ARG A 61 -10.94 9.37 34.90
CA ARG A 61 -11.48 8.16 35.52
C ARG A 61 -10.82 6.93 34.88
N VAL A 62 -10.09 6.16 35.68
CA VAL A 62 -9.37 4.96 35.21
C VAL A 62 -10.22 3.73 35.49
N MET A 63 -10.80 3.16 34.43
CA MET A 63 -11.82 2.11 34.56
C MET A 63 -11.25 0.75 34.99
N ASP A 64 -9.94 0.49 34.85
CA ASP A 64 -9.30 -0.75 35.34
C ASP A 64 -7.78 -0.54 35.44
N THR A 65 -7.21 -0.65 36.65
CA THR A 65 -5.75 -0.66 36.85
C THR A 65 -5.33 -1.95 37.52
N PHE A 66 -4.44 -2.70 36.88
CA PHE A 66 -3.69 -3.81 37.47
C PHE A 66 -2.19 -3.49 37.34
N ALA A 67 -1.45 -3.71 38.42
CA ALA A 67 0.00 -3.68 38.41
C ALA A 67 0.50 -5.12 38.49
N VAL A 68 1.23 -5.57 37.48
CA VAL A 68 1.86 -6.90 37.47
C VAL A 68 3.37 -6.74 37.52
N ARG A 69 3.99 -7.11 38.64
CA ARG A 69 5.45 -7.15 38.76
C ARG A 69 5.94 -8.47 38.16
N ASN A 70 6.46 -8.38 36.94
CA ASN A 70 6.99 -9.53 36.20
C ASN A 70 8.44 -9.80 36.61
N MET A 71 8.67 -10.75 37.52
CA MET A 71 10.01 -11.10 37.99
C MET A 71 10.74 -12.05 37.01
N ASP A 72 10.01 -12.90 36.28
CA ASP A 72 10.58 -14.04 35.53
C ASP A 72 10.21 -14.10 34.04
N TYR A 73 9.75 -13.00 33.45
CA TYR A 73 9.42 -12.89 32.01
C TYR A 73 8.23 -13.75 31.49
N GLU A 74 7.48 -14.43 32.34
CA GLU A 74 6.34 -15.31 31.95
C GLU A 74 4.97 -14.58 31.88
N LEU A 75 4.98 -13.26 31.68
CA LEU A 75 3.78 -12.42 31.73
C LEU A 75 2.71 -12.81 30.71
N ASP A 76 3.12 -13.25 29.53
CA ASP A 76 2.19 -13.54 28.43
C ASP A 76 1.35 -14.81 28.71
N GLU A 77 1.92 -15.77 29.45
CA GLU A 77 1.24 -17.01 29.86
C GLU A 77 0.26 -16.76 31.02
N LEU A 78 0.58 -15.81 31.91
CA LEU A 78 -0.30 -15.34 32.98
C LEU A 78 -1.52 -14.59 32.43
N LEU A 79 -1.31 -13.67 31.49
CA LEU A 79 -2.39 -12.88 30.87
C LEU A 79 -3.36 -13.74 30.06
N ALA A 80 -2.91 -14.89 29.54
CA ALA A 80 -3.77 -15.84 28.86
C ALA A 80 -4.72 -16.59 29.82
N GLY A 81 -4.35 -16.74 31.10
CA GLY A 81 -5.16 -17.43 32.11
C GLY A 81 -6.15 -16.52 32.86
N VAL A 82 -5.88 -15.22 32.92
CA VAL A 82 -6.77 -14.22 33.53
C VAL A 82 -7.67 -13.67 32.43
N GLY A 83 -8.94 -14.08 32.40
CA GLY A 83 -9.90 -13.60 31.40
C GLY A 83 -10.20 -12.11 31.54
N VAL A 84 -9.30 -11.25 31.06
CA VAL A 84 -9.46 -9.80 31.07
C VAL A 84 -10.33 -9.38 29.88
N LYS A 85 -11.39 -8.60 30.13
CA LYS A 85 -12.29 -8.10 29.08
C LYS A 85 -11.62 -7.09 28.14
N ILE A 86 -10.50 -6.47 28.54
CA ILE A 86 -9.78 -5.41 27.82
C ILE A 86 -8.27 -5.66 27.96
N VAL A 87 -7.50 -5.27 26.94
CA VAL A 87 -6.04 -5.45 26.88
C VAL A 87 -5.36 -4.66 28.02
N PRO A 88 -4.58 -5.31 28.90
CA PRO A 88 -3.98 -4.65 30.05
C PRO A 88 -2.83 -3.71 29.66
N TYR A 89 -2.76 -2.55 30.33
CA TYR A 89 -1.55 -1.70 30.32
C TYR A 89 -0.47 -2.34 31.19
N VAL A 90 0.64 -2.75 30.57
CA VAL A 90 1.79 -3.35 31.27
C VAL A 90 2.90 -2.31 31.37
N VAL A 91 3.18 -1.82 32.58
CA VAL A 91 4.33 -0.97 32.86
C VAL A 91 5.53 -1.86 33.21
N ARG A 92 6.50 -1.98 32.30
CA ARG A 92 7.76 -2.70 32.54
C ARG A 92 8.83 -1.67 32.97
N HIS A 93 9.41 -1.84 34.15
CA HIS A 93 10.58 -1.05 34.57
C HIS A 93 11.84 -1.83 34.19
N THR A 94 12.60 -1.37 33.18
CA THR A 94 13.69 -2.14 32.57
C THR A 94 15.10 -1.82 33.05
N GLU A 95 15.30 -1.04 34.12
CA GLU A 95 16.68 -0.72 34.54
C GLU A 95 17.07 -1.17 35.95
N SER A 96 18.29 -1.72 36.00
CA SER A 96 19.31 -1.34 36.99
C SER A 96 20.67 -1.19 36.27
N PRO A 97 21.64 -0.41 36.80
CA PRO A 97 22.28 0.69 36.05
C PRO A 97 23.72 0.44 35.54
N LYS A 98 24.11 1.30 34.58
CA LYS A 98 25.48 1.77 34.20
C LYS A 98 26.36 0.97 33.20
N LEU A 99 26.89 1.76 32.25
CA LEU A 99 28.17 1.68 31.50
C LEU A 99 28.25 0.79 30.23
N PHE A 100 28.41 1.44 29.06
CA PHE A 100 29.59 1.49 28.15
C PHE A 100 29.10 2.14 26.83
N LEU A 101 29.62 3.31 26.42
CA LEU A 101 30.83 3.56 25.60
C LEU A 101 30.64 3.30 24.09
N ASN A 102 30.78 4.38 23.32
CA ASN A 102 31.04 4.52 21.89
C ASN A 102 31.47 3.24 21.13
N GLN A 103 30.73 2.89 20.06
CA GLN A 103 31.32 2.67 18.72
C GLN A 103 30.26 2.55 17.61
N PRO A 104 30.57 3.04 16.38
CA PRO A 104 29.65 3.01 15.24
C PRO A 104 29.74 1.68 14.48
N VAL A 105 28.58 1.17 14.06
CA VAL A 105 28.50 0.02 13.15
C VAL A 105 28.68 0.50 11.72
N TYR A 106 29.83 0.16 11.13
CA TYR A 106 30.06 0.19 9.69
C TYR A 106 29.12 -0.79 8.98
N ILE A 107 28.49 -0.34 7.89
CA ILE A 107 27.83 -1.22 6.91
C ILE A 107 28.58 -1.09 5.59
N THR A 108 29.16 -2.19 5.13
CA THR A 108 29.78 -2.36 3.81
C THR A 108 28.84 -3.11 2.85
N ARG A 109 29.05 -2.88 1.54
CA ARG A 109 28.36 -3.38 0.31
C ARG A 109 27.17 -2.54 -0.15
N GLY A 110 27.02 -2.19 -1.42
CA GLY A 110 27.79 -2.49 -2.63
C GLY A 110 26.92 -2.23 -3.86
N PHE A 111 27.50 -1.58 -4.87
CA PHE A 111 27.01 -1.37 -6.24
C PHE A 111 25.87 -0.35 -6.49
N MET A 112 26.14 0.53 -7.48
CA MET A 112 25.31 1.62 -8.05
C MET A 112 25.29 2.96 -7.29
N ASN A 113 26.45 3.64 -7.31
CA ASN A 113 26.52 5.09 -7.12
C ASN A 113 27.49 5.68 -8.16
N SER A 114 26.96 6.17 -9.27
CA SER A 114 27.64 7.18 -10.09
C SER A 114 26.62 7.92 -10.95
N LEU A 115 25.97 8.93 -10.37
CA LEU A 115 25.57 10.20 -11.01
C LEU A 115 24.68 10.97 -10.03
N MET A 116 24.95 12.28 -9.91
CA MET A 116 24.37 13.26 -8.98
C MET A 116 25.11 13.40 -7.65
N SER A 117 26.31 13.96 -7.73
CA SER A 117 26.89 14.77 -6.66
C SER A 117 27.04 16.20 -7.18
N GLN A 118 26.85 17.17 -6.29
CA GLN A 118 27.09 18.62 -6.40
C GLN A 118 25.97 19.49 -7.00
N SER A 119 25.06 19.95 -6.15
CA SER A 119 24.85 21.40 -5.95
C SER A 119 23.87 21.65 -4.79
N PHE A 120 24.05 22.80 -4.13
CA PHE A 120 23.30 23.42 -3.03
C PHE A 120 23.57 22.95 -1.59
N GLY A 121 24.61 23.57 -1.03
CA GLY A 121 24.67 23.92 0.38
C GLY A 121 23.76 25.11 0.74
N GLN A 122 23.32 25.07 2.02
CA GLN A 122 22.84 26.14 2.90
C GLN A 122 21.97 27.28 2.35
N LEU A 123 20.73 27.40 2.89
CA LEU A 123 20.21 28.68 3.41
C LEU A 123 18.89 28.50 4.21
N ALA A 124 18.88 29.13 5.38
CA ALA A 124 17.76 29.71 6.12
C ALA A 124 16.52 28.84 6.40
N GLN A 125 16.46 28.33 7.63
CA GLN A 125 15.22 27.87 8.26
C GLN A 125 14.35 29.08 8.62
N SER A 126 13.60 29.57 7.63
CA SER A 126 12.41 30.39 7.87
C SER A 126 11.31 29.44 8.35
N VAL A 127 10.89 29.60 9.61
CA VAL A 127 9.67 28.99 10.14
C VAL A 127 8.50 29.69 9.46
N LYS A 128 8.20 29.29 8.22
CA LYS A 128 6.90 29.51 7.61
C LYS A 128 5.97 28.48 8.25
N ILE A 129 5.00 28.96 9.02
CA ILE A 129 3.84 28.17 9.43
C ILE A 129 3.12 27.79 8.13
N PHE A 130 3.48 26.65 7.56
CA PHE A 130 2.74 26.08 6.45
C PHE A 130 1.36 25.70 6.99
N PRO A 131 0.27 26.10 6.33
CA PRO A 131 -1.06 25.67 6.71
C PRO A 131 -1.07 24.15 6.75
N SER A 132 -1.54 23.60 7.88
CA SER A 132 -1.80 22.17 8.16
C SER A 132 -1.60 21.30 6.93
N SER A 133 -0.42 20.65 6.85
CA SER A 133 -0.08 19.82 5.71
C SER A 133 -1.09 18.68 5.63
N LYS A 134 -2.05 18.79 4.71
CA LYS A 134 -2.96 17.69 4.38
C LYS A 134 -2.10 16.47 4.10
N SER A 135 -2.25 15.45 4.93
CA SER A 135 -1.48 14.21 4.87
C SER A 135 -1.54 13.63 3.46
N GLN A 136 -0.38 13.47 2.83
CA GLN A 136 -0.29 12.86 1.50
C GLN A 136 -0.31 11.34 1.63
N MET A 137 -1.41 10.77 1.15
CA MET A 137 -1.83 9.38 1.25
C MET A 137 -2.41 8.91 -0.11
N TYR A 138 -2.90 7.67 -0.24
CA TYR A 138 -3.44 7.12 -1.49
C TYR A 138 -4.50 8.01 -2.13
N SER A 139 -5.49 8.44 -1.34
CA SER A 139 -6.59 9.33 -1.74
C SER A 139 -6.13 10.70 -2.25
N THR A 140 -5.00 11.21 -1.76
CA THR A 140 -4.50 12.54 -2.16
C THR A 140 -3.44 12.48 -3.27
N VAL A 141 -2.67 11.39 -3.34
CA VAL A 141 -1.52 11.27 -4.24
C VAL A 141 -1.86 10.43 -5.47
N PHE A 142 -2.39 9.23 -5.27
CA PHE A 142 -2.62 8.27 -6.34
C PHE A 142 -4.02 8.38 -6.93
N LEU A 143 -5.04 8.71 -6.13
CA LEU A 143 -6.41 8.83 -6.62
C LEU A 143 -6.60 9.90 -7.72
N PRO A 144 -5.99 11.10 -7.66
CA PRO A 144 -6.10 12.07 -8.76
C PRO A 144 -5.51 11.53 -10.08
N ILE A 145 -4.38 10.81 -9.98
CA ILE A 145 -3.71 10.18 -11.11
C ILE A 145 -4.58 9.05 -11.69
N LEU A 146 -5.17 8.25 -10.81
CA LEU A 146 -6.14 7.21 -11.17
C LEU A 146 -7.36 7.83 -11.86
N LYS A 147 -7.95 8.91 -11.33
CA LYS A 147 -9.09 9.60 -11.97
C LYS A 147 -8.74 10.07 -13.38
N SER A 148 -7.55 10.65 -13.57
CA SER A 148 -7.05 11.01 -14.90
C SER A 148 -6.94 9.79 -15.82
N HIS A 149 -6.40 8.67 -15.31
CA HIS A 149 -6.32 7.40 -16.03
C HIS A 149 -7.68 6.84 -16.45
N LEU A 150 -8.67 6.92 -15.54
CA LEU A 150 -10.03 6.45 -15.78
C LEU A 150 -10.72 7.28 -16.88
N ILE A 151 -10.41 8.58 -17.00
CA ILE A 151 -10.90 9.42 -18.11
C ILE A 151 -10.36 8.91 -19.44
N ALA A 152 -9.06 8.67 -19.54
CA ALA A 152 -8.45 8.09 -20.74
C ALA A 152 -9.07 6.72 -21.08
N CYS A 153 -9.22 5.84 -20.08
CA CYS A 153 -9.83 4.53 -20.27
C CYS A 153 -11.31 4.61 -20.69
N ARG A 154 -12.03 5.66 -20.25
CA ARG A 154 -13.42 5.91 -20.66
C ARG A 154 -13.52 6.28 -22.14
N ILE A 155 -12.59 7.08 -22.66
CA ILE A 155 -12.51 7.38 -24.09
C ILE A 155 -12.38 6.09 -24.91
N HIS A 156 -11.56 5.15 -24.43
CA HIS A 156 -11.38 3.84 -25.06
C HIS A 156 -12.49 2.82 -24.73
N ASN A 157 -13.41 3.13 -23.81
CA ASN A 157 -14.37 2.18 -23.24
C ASN A 157 -13.74 0.87 -22.73
N CYS A 158 -12.50 0.93 -22.24
CA CYS A 158 -11.72 -0.27 -21.93
C CYS A 158 -11.91 -0.83 -20.53
N ILE A 159 -12.60 -0.09 -19.66
CA ILE A 159 -12.83 -0.48 -18.27
C ILE A 159 -14.30 -0.33 -17.88
N PRO A 160 -14.83 -1.21 -17.01
CA PRO A 160 -16.22 -1.16 -16.60
C PRO A 160 -16.48 -0.25 -15.39
N PHE A 161 -15.55 0.66 -15.09
CA PHE A 161 -15.44 1.31 -13.79
C PHE A 161 -15.65 2.82 -13.88
N VAL A 162 -16.40 3.37 -12.93
CA VAL A 162 -16.71 4.79 -12.82
C VAL A 162 -16.45 5.23 -11.39
N PHE A 163 -15.72 6.34 -11.22
CA PHE A 163 -15.60 6.98 -9.92
C PHE A 163 -16.92 7.71 -9.61
N ASP A 164 -17.61 7.29 -8.55
CA ASP A 164 -18.79 7.98 -8.04
C ASP A 164 -18.36 9.07 -7.05
N GLN A 165 -18.64 10.31 -7.42
CA GLN A 165 -18.31 11.49 -6.62
C GLN A 165 -19.13 11.53 -5.31
N LYS A 166 -20.32 10.94 -5.26
CA LYS A 166 -21.18 10.94 -4.07
C LYS A 166 -20.66 9.98 -3.00
N SER A 167 -20.32 8.76 -3.40
CA SER A 167 -19.81 7.75 -2.49
C SER A 167 -18.30 7.83 -2.28
N GLU A 168 -17.60 8.66 -3.07
CA GLU A 168 -16.12 8.71 -3.15
C GLU A 168 -15.49 7.34 -3.43
N ARG A 169 -16.20 6.47 -4.16
CA ARG A 169 -15.81 5.08 -4.40
C ARG A 169 -15.88 4.76 -5.89
N LEU A 170 -15.12 3.76 -6.31
CA LEU A 170 -15.23 3.20 -7.66
C LEU A 170 -16.39 2.22 -7.70
N THR A 171 -17.29 2.40 -8.66
CA THR A 171 -18.47 1.56 -8.89
C THR A 171 -18.46 0.96 -10.30
N LYS A 172 -19.12 -0.19 -10.46
CA LYS A 172 -19.20 -0.91 -11.74
C LYS A 172 -20.40 -0.43 -12.56
N SER A 173 -20.18 -0.08 -13.82
CA SER A 173 -21.25 0.30 -14.75
C SER A 173 -21.64 -0.88 -15.66
N LYS A 174 -22.93 -1.27 -15.64
CA LYS A 174 -23.46 -2.40 -16.45
C LYS A 174 -23.20 -2.23 -17.95
N ARG A 175 -23.41 -1.04 -18.50
CA ARG A 175 -23.19 -0.75 -19.93
C ARG A 175 -21.70 -0.86 -20.29
N SER A 176 -20.84 -0.32 -19.44
CA SER A 176 -19.39 -0.36 -19.64
C SER A 176 -18.83 -1.79 -19.50
N LEU A 177 -19.47 -2.63 -18.66
CA LEU A 177 -19.12 -4.04 -18.51
C LEU A 177 -19.23 -4.83 -19.80
N ARG A 178 -20.35 -4.73 -20.51
CA ARG A 178 -20.54 -5.45 -21.78
C ARG A 178 -19.51 -5.04 -22.83
N ASN A 179 -19.21 -3.75 -22.92
CA ASN A 179 -18.20 -3.24 -23.86
C ASN A 179 -16.78 -3.70 -23.48
N ALA A 180 -16.45 -3.66 -22.19
CA ALA A 180 -15.15 -4.11 -21.70
C ALA A 180 -14.96 -5.62 -21.92
N GLN A 181 -16.01 -6.43 -21.71
CA GLN A 181 -16.02 -7.87 -22.02
C GLN A 181 -15.81 -8.13 -23.51
N PHE A 182 -16.54 -7.44 -24.39
CA PHE A 182 -16.38 -7.57 -25.84
C PHE A 182 -14.95 -7.27 -26.30
N GLN A 183 -14.38 -6.16 -25.84
CA GLN A 183 -12.99 -5.81 -26.13
C GLN A 183 -12.01 -6.84 -25.55
N CYS A 184 -12.29 -7.42 -24.39
CA CYS A 184 -11.45 -8.48 -23.82
C CYS A 184 -11.47 -9.75 -24.68
N CYS A 185 -12.64 -10.14 -25.21
CA CYS A 185 -12.75 -11.24 -26.16
C CYS A 185 -11.93 -10.96 -27.44
N ILE A 186 -12.00 -9.73 -27.97
CA ILE A 186 -11.17 -9.31 -29.13
C ILE A 186 -9.69 -9.47 -28.80
N SER A 187 -9.23 -9.05 -27.62
CA SER A 187 -7.82 -9.17 -27.22
C SER A 187 -7.32 -10.60 -27.10
N ILE A 188 -8.18 -11.49 -26.58
CA ILE A 188 -7.86 -12.92 -26.49
C ILE A 188 -7.76 -13.52 -27.89
N LEU A 189 -8.73 -13.24 -28.77
CA LEU A 189 -8.70 -13.68 -30.17
C LEU A 189 -7.47 -13.14 -30.91
N TYR A 190 -7.13 -11.87 -30.70
CA TYR A 190 -5.93 -11.24 -31.27
C TYR A 190 -4.65 -11.91 -30.78
N SER A 191 -4.55 -12.20 -29.48
CA SER A 191 -3.41 -12.89 -28.89
C SER A 191 -3.29 -14.33 -29.42
N PHE A 192 -4.41 -15.03 -29.61
CA PHE A 192 -4.43 -16.36 -30.24
C PHE A 192 -3.98 -16.30 -31.71
N ALA A 193 -4.43 -15.30 -32.47
CA ALA A 193 -4.00 -15.09 -33.84
C ALA A 193 -2.48 -14.82 -33.94
N MET A 194 -1.94 -13.97 -33.06
CA MET A 194 -0.50 -13.73 -32.95
C MET A 194 0.27 -15.02 -32.61
N PHE A 195 -0.23 -15.81 -31.66
CA PHE A 195 0.38 -17.09 -31.30
C PHE A 195 0.42 -18.07 -32.47
N ALA A 196 -0.71 -18.29 -33.14
CA ALA A 196 -0.81 -19.15 -34.32
C ALA A 196 0.14 -18.66 -35.44
N TYR A 197 0.23 -17.35 -35.65
CA TYR A 197 1.14 -16.76 -36.63
C TYR A 197 2.61 -16.96 -36.27
N LEU A 198 3.00 -16.88 -34.99
CA LEU A 198 4.37 -17.15 -34.56
C LEU A 198 4.76 -18.63 -34.72
N LEU A 199 3.82 -19.55 -34.48
CA LEU A 199 4.05 -20.99 -34.63
C LEU A 199 4.11 -21.42 -36.08
N PHE A 200 3.07 -21.11 -36.86
CA PHE A 200 2.85 -21.65 -38.20
C PHE A 200 3.28 -20.69 -39.33
N GLY A 201 3.55 -19.42 -39.01
CA GLY A 201 3.98 -18.42 -39.98
C GLY A 201 5.40 -18.66 -40.50
N ARG A 202 5.62 -18.28 -41.76
CA ARG A 202 6.93 -18.30 -42.44
C ARG A 202 7.79 -17.10 -42.02
N LEU A 203 8.03 -16.98 -40.71
CA LEU A 203 8.85 -15.94 -40.11
C LEU A 203 10.28 -16.43 -39.91
N THR A 204 11.25 -15.55 -40.12
CA THR A 204 12.64 -15.77 -39.73
C THR A 204 12.78 -15.86 -38.21
N ARG A 205 13.88 -16.44 -37.69
CA ARG A 205 14.08 -16.58 -36.24
C ARG A 205 14.06 -15.24 -35.50
N THR A 206 14.62 -14.19 -36.10
CA THR A 206 14.66 -12.84 -35.54
C THR A 206 13.26 -12.23 -35.46
N GLU A 207 12.47 -12.37 -36.52
CA GLU A 207 11.07 -11.94 -36.55
C GLU A 207 10.20 -12.68 -35.53
N LYS A 208 10.43 -13.99 -35.34
CA LYS A 208 9.75 -14.76 -34.29
C LYS A 208 10.09 -14.23 -32.90
N PHE A 209 11.37 -13.91 -32.64
CA PHE A 209 11.79 -13.36 -31.35
C PHE A 209 11.16 -11.98 -31.10
N GLN A 210 11.20 -11.09 -32.10
CA GLN A 210 10.55 -9.78 -32.00
C GLN A 210 9.05 -9.91 -31.77
N GLY A 211 8.36 -10.75 -32.55
CA GLY A 211 6.93 -10.97 -32.40
C GLY A 211 6.56 -11.63 -31.07
N ALA A 212 7.41 -12.49 -30.51
CA ALA A 212 7.20 -13.10 -29.20
C ALA A 212 7.13 -12.06 -28.07
N VAL A 213 7.93 -10.99 -28.12
CA VAL A 213 7.88 -9.91 -27.11
C VAL A 213 6.52 -9.22 -27.12
N PHE A 214 6.02 -8.85 -28.31
CA PHE A 214 4.70 -8.23 -28.45
C PHE A 214 3.56 -9.19 -28.08
N PHE A 215 3.69 -10.48 -28.44
CA PHE A 215 2.75 -11.52 -28.04
C PHE A 215 2.67 -11.66 -26.52
N MET A 216 3.81 -11.77 -25.82
CA MET A 216 3.85 -11.90 -24.37
C MET A 216 3.25 -10.68 -23.67
N LEU A 217 3.53 -9.48 -24.18
CA LEU A 217 2.95 -8.24 -23.65
C LEU A 217 1.42 -8.23 -23.84
N SER A 218 0.93 -8.59 -25.03
CA SER A 218 -0.52 -8.67 -25.30
C SER A 218 -1.21 -9.74 -24.47
N LEU A 219 -0.58 -10.91 -24.31
CA LEU A 219 -1.09 -12.01 -23.50
C LEU A 219 -1.20 -11.59 -22.03
N LEU A 220 -0.14 -11.04 -21.45
CA LEU A 220 -0.14 -10.59 -20.06
C LEU A 220 -1.16 -9.48 -19.81
N ALA A 221 -1.26 -8.51 -20.72
CA ALA A 221 -2.27 -7.47 -20.64
C ALA A 221 -3.69 -8.04 -20.74
N SER A 222 -3.91 -9.04 -21.61
CA SER A 222 -5.20 -9.71 -21.76
C SER A 222 -5.59 -10.50 -20.52
N ILE A 223 -4.66 -11.24 -19.91
CA ILE A 223 -4.88 -11.99 -18.66
C ILE A 223 -5.23 -11.02 -17.53
N THR A 224 -4.40 -9.98 -17.35
CA THR A 224 -4.59 -8.95 -16.32
C THR A 224 -5.96 -8.26 -16.46
N ARG A 225 -6.35 -7.96 -17.70
CA ARG A 225 -7.65 -7.37 -18.02
C ARG A 225 -8.80 -8.34 -17.76
N TRP A 226 -8.66 -9.61 -18.14
CA TRP A 226 -9.68 -10.63 -17.94
C TRP A 226 -10.00 -10.80 -16.46
N THR A 227 -8.98 -10.97 -15.62
CA THR A 227 -9.13 -11.05 -14.16
C THR A 227 -9.89 -9.86 -13.60
N ASN A 228 -9.58 -8.63 -14.03
CA ASN A 228 -10.31 -7.44 -13.57
C ASN A 228 -11.77 -7.32 -14.03
N ILE A 229 -12.15 -8.02 -15.10
CA ILE A 229 -13.51 -7.95 -15.64
C ILE A 229 -14.40 -8.97 -14.92
N VAL A 230 -13.85 -10.18 -14.73
CA VAL A 230 -14.50 -11.29 -14.02
C VAL A 230 -14.59 -10.95 -12.54
N ASP A 231 -13.46 -10.62 -11.93
CA ASP A 231 -13.34 -10.34 -10.50
C ASP A 231 -13.35 -8.83 -10.24
N ASN A 232 -14.00 -8.41 -9.16
CA ASN A 232 -14.02 -6.99 -8.77
C ASN A 232 -12.84 -6.64 -7.85
N ASP A 233 -11.87 -7.54 -7.70
CA ASP A 233 -10.80 -7.49 -6.70
C ASP A 233 -9.97 -6.22 -6.79
N THR A 234 -9.57 -5.84 -8.01
CA THR A 234 -8.79 -4.61 -8.23
C THR A 234 -9.51 -3.37 -7.72
N ILE A 235 -10.82 -3.27 -7.95
CA ILE A 235 -11.61 -2.16 -7.40
C ILE A 235 -11.74 -2.28 -5.89
N GLN A 236 -12.01 -3.49 -5.41
CA GLN A 236 -12.24 -3.72 -3.99
C GLN A 236 -11.00 -3.31 -3.19
N VAL A 237 -9.81 -3.69 -3.64
CA VAL A 237 -8.55 -3.28 -3.01
C VAL A 237 -8.38 -1.76 -3.00
N ILE A 238 -8.67 -1.08 -4.12
CA ILE A 238 -8.60 0.39 -4.18
C ILE A 238 -9.60 1.03 -3.23
N ASN A 239 -10.86 0.57 -3.22
CA ASN A 239 -11.90 1.07 -2.33
C ASN A 239 -11.55 0.81 -0.86
N THR A 240 -10.94 -0.33 -0.52
CA THR A 240 -10.45 -0.63 0.84
C THR A 240 -9.38 0.37 1.26
N PHE A 241 -8.43 0.73 0.38
CA PHE A 241 -7.47 1.79 0.70
C PHE A 241 -8.14 3.13 0.95
N LEU A 242 -9.10 3.52 0.10
CA LEU A 242 -9.84 4.77 0.28
C LEU A 242 -10.66 4.78 1.58
N GLU A 243 -11.29 3.67 1.93
CA GLU A 243 -12.08 3.52 3.15
C GLU A 243 -11.22 3.49 4.40
N PHE A 244 -10.09 2.78 4.37
CA PHE A 244 -9.12 2.78 5.45
C PHE A 244 -8.59 4.19 5.71
N GLU A 245 -8.26 4.94 4.68
CA GLU A 245 -7.82 6.33 4.85
C GLU A 245 -8.93 7.23 5.36
N LYS A 246 -10.16 7.02 4.91
CA LYS A 246 -11.31 7.80 5.41
C LYS A 246 -11.56 7.56 6.90
N THR A 247 -11.53 6.31 7.36
CA THR A 247 -11.85 5.96 8.75
C THR A 247 -10.65 6.09 9.69
N ALA A 248 -9.48 5.55 9.34
CA ALA A 248 -8.34 5.51 10.27
C ALA A 248 -7.60 6.86 10.39
N ILE A 249 -7.59 7.67 9.33
CA ILE A 249 -6.74 8.87 9.25
C ILE A 249 -7.51 10.14 9.59
N ILE A 250 -8.69 10.31 8.99
CA ILE A 250 -9.47 11.52 9.18
C ILE A 250 -10.00 11.57 10.62
N ASP A 251 -10.54 10.45 11.12
CA ASP A 251 -11.13 10.41 12.47
C ASP A 251 -10.08 10.48 13.58
N SER A 252 -8.82 10.10 13.30
CA SER A 252 -7.75 10.19 14.30
C SER A 252 -7.16 11.59 14.45
N GLY A 253 -7.44 12.52 13.53
CA GLY A 253 -6.93 13.90 13.55
C GLY A 253 -5.40 14.02 13.44
N ARG A 254 -4.68 12.91 13.16
CA ARG A 254 -3.22 12.90 13.16
C ARG A 254 -2.66 13.26 11.79
N THR A 255 -1.61 14.08 11.79
CA THR A 255 -0.83 14.39 10.60
C THR A 255 0.13 13.25 10.29
N PHE A 256 -0.01 12.65 9.11
CA PHE A 256 0.88 11.58 8.67
C PHE A 256 2.14 12.15 8.01
N VAL A 257 3.29 11.63 8.43
CA VAL A 257 4.57 11.95 7.82
C VAL A 257 4.69 11.20 6.50
N ILE A 258 4.87 11.94 5.42
CA ILE A 258 5.02 11.41 4.07
C ILE A 258 6.25 10.50 4.03
N SER A 259 6.06 9.26 3.61
CA SER A 259 7.18 8.35 3.36
C SER A 259 8.08 8.92 2.27
N ARG A 260 9.40 8.87 2.48
CA ARG A 260 10.41 9.27 1.48
C ARG A 260 10.24 8.51 0.16
N THR A 261 9.65 7.31 0.21
CA THR A 261 9.39 6.44 -0.96
C THR A 261 8.18 6.88 -1.81
N MET A 262 7.32 7.76 -1.31
CA MET A 262 6.09 8.14 -2.01
C MET A 262 6.37 9.06 -3.21
N LYS A 263 7.30 10.00 -3.08
CA LYS A 263 7.71 10.92 -4.16
C LYS A 263 8.22 10.19 -5.42
N PRO A 264 9.20 9.27 -5.32
CA PRO A 264 9.68 8.54 -6.49
C PRO A 264 8.59 7.62 -7.07
N MET A 265 7.74 6.99 -6.25
CA MET A 265 6.65 6.15 -6.76
C MET A 265 5.61 6.97 -7.54
N LYS A 266 5.23 8.15 -7.05
CA LYS A 266 4.34 9.07 -7.77
C LYS A 266 4.92 9.44 -9.13
N PHE A 267 6.21 9.80 -9.17
CA PHE A 267 6.89 10.13 -10.41
C PHE A 267 6.93 8.93 -11.37
N PHE A 268 7.25 7.74 -10.88
CA PHE A 268 7.24 6.50 -11.65
C PHE A 268 5.87 6.23 -12.30
N ILE A 269 4.79 6.27 -11.51
CA ILE A 269 3.43 6.04 -12.03
C ILE A 269 3.09 7.08 -13.12
N LEU A 270 3.47 8.34 -12.92
CA LEU A 270 3.22 9.41 -13.89
C LEU A 270 4.02 9.20 -15.20
N VAL A 271 5.28 8.77 -15.10
CA VAL A 271 6.11 8.42 -16.26
C VAL A 271 5.50 7.26 -17.03
N VAL A 272 5.05 6.20 -16.35
CA VAL A 272 4.40 5.06 -17.00
C VAL A 272 3.08 5.49 -17.65
N GLN A 273 2.28 6.30 -16.97
CA GLN A 273 1.01 6.78 -17.53
C GLN A 273 1.22 7.62 -18.80
N PHE A 274 2.26 8.46 -18.83
CA PHE A 274 2.61 9.24 -20.02
C PHE A 274 3.19 8.36 -21.13
N SER A 275 3.88 7.26 -20.80
CA SER A 275 4.42 6.35 -21.81
C SER A 275 3.35 5.52 -22.52
N LEU A 276 2.19 5.26 -21.91
CA LEU A 276 1.11 4.47 -22.53
C LEU A 276 0.63 5.02 -23.89
N PRO A 277 0.25 6.31 -24.02
CA PRO A 277 -0.13 6.87 -25.32
C PRO A 277 1.07 6.96 -26.26
N VAL A 278 2.28 7.24 -25.75
CA VAL A 278 3.51 7.31 -26.56
C VAL A 278 3.79 5.97 -27.22
N ILE A 279 3.64 4.84 -26.51
CA ILE A 279 3.79 3.49 -27.08
C ILE A 279 2.81 3.27 -28.22
N SER A 280 1.55 3.71 -28.07
CA SER A 280 0.53 3.57 -29.12
C SER A 280 0.88 4.41 -30.37
N ILE A 281 1.41 5.62 -30.18
CA ILE A 281 1.87 6.49 -31.28
C ILE A 281 3.08 5.89 -31.98
N LEU A 282 4.07 5.42 -31.22
CA LEU A 282 5.28 4.78 -31.77
C LEU A 282 4.93 3.52 -32.56
N GLN A 283 3.97 2.71 -32.08
CA GLN A 283 3.46 1.57 -32.83
C GLN A 283 2.79 2.01 -34.14
N MET A 284 1.97 3.06 -34.12
CA MET A 284 1.35 3.58 -35.34
C MET A 284 2.40 4.04 -36.35
N LEU A 285 3.43 4.76 -35.90
CA LEU A 285 4.55 5.19 -36.75
C LEU A 285 5.29 3.98 -37.33
N LEU A 286 5.60 2.97 -36.50
CA LEU A 286 6.22 1.73 -36.94
C LEU A 286 5.40 1.05 -38.05
N LEU A 287 4.08 0.98 -37.91
CA LEU A 287 3.17 0.37 -38.89
C LEU A 287 3.04 1.20 -40.19
N ILE A 288 3.15 2.52 -40.10
CA ILE A 288 3.19 3.40 -41.27
C ILE A 288 4.46 3.11 -42.09
N PHE A 289 5.63 3.10 -41.43
CA PHE A 289 6.92 2.92 -42.11
C PHE A 289 7.19 1.47 -42.53
N ILE A 290 6.86 0.49 -41.68
CA ILE A 290 7.15 -0.94 -41.89
C ILE A 290 5.88 -1.76 -41.60
N PRO A 291 4.92 -1.79 -42.54
CA PRO A 291 3.59 -2.39 -42.35
C PRO A 291 3.60 -3.90 -42.16
N CYS A 292 4.65 -4.57 -42.63
CA CYS A 292 4.78 -6.02 -42.57
C CYS A 292 5.56 -6.49 -41.34
N THR A 293 5.78 -5.60 -40.36
CA THR A 293 6.45 -5.96 -39.11
C THR A 293 5.60 -6.97 -38.34
N PRO A 294 6.12 -8.15 -37.98
CA PRO A 294 5.42 -9.08 -37.11
C PRO A 294 5.34 -8.55 -35.67
N PRO A 295 4.27 -8.84 -34.90
CA PRO A 295 3.20 -9.80 -35.17
C PRO A 295 1.85 -9.12 -35.52
N PHE A 296 1.87 -7.92 -36.12
CA PHE A 296 0.66 -7.13 -36.37
C PHE A 296 -0.22 -7.74 -37.48
N LEU A 297 -1.53 -7.42 -37.51
CA LEU A 297 -2.50 -8.04 -38.43
C LEU A 297 -2.04 -8.00 -39.89
N MET A 298 -1.43 -6.89 -40.32
CA MET A 298 -0.96 -6.75 -41.70
C MET A 298 0.13 -7.76 -42.08
N SER A 299 1.01 -8.11 -41.15
CA SER A 299 2.05 -9.12 -41.38
C SER A 299 1.46 -10.51 -41.63
N MET A 300 0.27 -10.79 -41.12
CA MET A 300 -0.40 -12.10 -41.27
C MET A 300 -0.97 -12.34 -42.67
N PHE A 301 -1.10 -11.30 -43.51
CA PHE A 301 -1.63 -11.45 -44.86
C PHE A 301 -0.53 -11.87 -45.86
N PRO A 302 -0.77 -12.88 -46.71
CA PRO A 302 0.24 -13.41 -47.65
C PRO A 302 0.70 -12.39 -48.70
N ARG A 303 -0.05 -11.30 -48.89
CA ARG A 303 0.22 -10.27 -49.89
C ARG A 303 0.85 -9.00 -49.31
N CYS A 304 1.36 -9.01 -48.08
CA CYS A 304 1.90 -7.80 -47.46
C CYS A 304 3.03 -7.17 -48.32
N ILE A 305 3.95 -7.99 -48.85
CA ILE A 305 5.11 -7.54 -49.64
C ILE A 305 4.71 -7.10 -51.06
N SER A 306 3.80 -7.82 -51.71
CA SER A 306 3.45 -7.60 -53.12
C SER A 306 2.47 -6.43 -53.36
N SER A 307 2.06 -5.74 -52.29
CA SER A 307 0.96 -4.76 -52.31
C SER A 307 1.38 -3.30 -52.41
N ALA A 308 2.67 -3.00 -52.54
CA ALA A 308 3.20 -1.64 -52.40
C ALA A 308 2.66 -0.60 -53.43
N VAL A 309 2.03 -1.01 -54.53
CA VAL A 309 1.83 -0.14 -55.70
C VAL A 309 0.38 0.35 -55.93
N ASN A 310 -0.66 -0.19 -55.27
CA ASN A 310 -2.06 0.15 -55.58
C ASN A 310 -2.75 1.08 -54.55
N LEU A 311 -3.10 2.30 -54.97
CA LEU A 311 -3.72 3.37 -54.16
C LEU A 311 -5.03 2.96 -53.45
N ARG A 312 -5.90 2.16 -54.10
CA ARG A 312 -7.18 1.69 -53.51
C ARG A 312 -6.98 0.75 -52.31
N ARG A 313 -5.79 0.15 -52.18
CA ARG A 313 -5.39 -0.72 -51.05
C ARG A 313 -4.90 0.09 -49.83
N CYS A 314 -4.76 1.42 -49.96
CA CYS A 314 -4.31 2.30 -48.89
C CYS A 314 -5.32 2.39 -47.74
N ASN A 315 -6.63 2.48 -48.05
CA ASN A 315 -7.67 2.63 -47.02
C ASN A 315 -7.78 1.38 -46.12
N THR A 316 -7.79 0.17 -46.70
CA THR A 316 -7.86 -1.08 -45.92
C THR A 316 -6.63 -1.27 -45.04
N ARG A 317 -5.46 -0.81 -45.51
CA ARG A 317 -4.21 -0.85 -44.75
C ARG A 317 -4.25 0.07 -43.55
N PHE A 318 -4.70 1.30 -43.75
CA PHE A 318 -4.84 2.25 -42.66
C PHE A 318 -5.84 1.76 -41.60
N VAL A 319 -6.97 1.18 -42.02
CA VAL A 319 -7.96 0.60 -41.10
C VAL A 319 -7.35 -0.52 -40.25
N LEU A 320 -6.60 -1.45 -40.85
CA LEU A 320 -5.96 -2.54 -40.11
C LEU A 320 -4.93 -2.03 -39.10
N HIS A 321 -4.12 -1.04 -39.49
CA HIS A 321 -3.18 -0.40 -38.56
C HIS A 321 -3.88 0.30 -37.40
N LEU A 322 -5.01 0.96 -37.68
CA LEU A 322 -5.82 1.63 -36.67
C LEU A 322 -6.44 0.62 -35.70
N VAL A 323 -6.87 -0.55 -36.21
CA VAL A 323 -7.35 -1.67 -35.40
C VAL A 323 -6.22 -2.25 -34.52
N ASP A 324 -5.03 -2.50 -35.06
CA ASP A 324 -3.88 -3.00 -34.30
C ASP A 324 -3.48 -2.07 -33.15
N VAL A 325 -3.42 -0.77 -33.43
CA VAL A 325 -3.10 0.26 -32.43
C VAL A 325 -4.22 0.40 -31.42
N TRP A 326 -5.49 0.35 -31.85
CA TRP A 326 -6.63 0.42 -30.97
C TRP A 326 -6.66 -0.76 -29.98
N ILE A 327 -6.43 -1.99 -30.47
CA ILE A 327 -6.38 -3.21 -29.64
C ILE A 327 -5.25 -3.12 -28.62
N LEU A 328 -4.03 -2.77 -29.06
CA LEU A 328 -2.90 -2.67 -28.14
C LEU A 328 -3.15 -1.58 -27.09
N SER A 329 -3.56 -0.39 -27.53
CA SER A 329 -3.79 0.76 -26.66
C SER A 329 -4.78 0.41 -25.55
N HIS A 330 -5.96 -0.10 -25.89
CA HIS A 330 -6.96 -0.41 -24.87
C HIS A 330 -6.53 -1.54 -23.92
N ASN A 331 -5.70 -2.49 -24.37
CA ASN A 331 -5.14 -3.55 -23.53
C ASN A 331 -4.17 -3.00 -22.50
N VAL A 332 -3.22 -2.20 -22.94
CA VAL A 332 -2.20 -1.63 -22.05
C VAL A 332 -2.84 -0.65 -21.06
N PHE A 333 -3.76 0.21 -21.51
CA PHE A 333 -4.49 1.13 -20.62
C PHE A 333 -5.31 0.38 -19.55
N SER A 334 -6.00 -0.70 -19.92
CA SER A 334 -6.78 -1.49 -18.97
C SER A 334 -5.89 -2.27 -17.99
N ALA A 335 -4.77 -2.85 -18.47
CA ALA A 335 -3.84 -3.63 -17.64
C ALA A 335 -3.02 -2.75 -16.69
N ALA A 336 -2.82 -1.47 -17.03
CA ALA A 336 -2.10 -0.53 -16.18
C ALA A 336 -2.80 -0.28 -14.83
N ILE A 337 -4.12 -0.46 -14.72
CA ILE A 337 -4.84 -0.20 -13.46
C ILE A 337 -4.34 -1.07 -12.29
N PRO A 338 -4.44 -2.41 -12.36
CA PRO A 338 -3.98 -3.27 -11.26
C PRO A 338 -2.47 -3.16 -11.06
N VAL A 339 -1.68 -3.03 -12.13
CA VAL A 339 -0.22 -2.95 -11.99
C VAL A 339 0.19 -1.66 -11.28
N LEU A 340 -0.30 -0.49 -11.73
CA LEU A 340 0.14 0.79 -11.17
C LEU A 340 -0.57 1.14 -9.86
N PHE A 341 -1.88 0.94 -9.79
CA PHE A 341 -2.70 1.47 -8.70
C PHE A 341 -3.03 0.44 -7.62
N VAL A 342 -2.94 -0.86 -7.91
CA VAL A 342 -3.07 -1.90 -6.88
C VAL A 342 -1.70 -2.36 -6.41
N LEU A 343 -0.83 -2.82 -7.32
CA LEU A 343 0.47 -3.35 -6.96
C LEU A 343 1.44 -2.22 -6.54
N CYS A 344 1.80 -1.30 -7.44
CA CYS A 344 2.81 -0.30 -7.13
C CYS A 344 2.36 0.69 -6.04
N ALA A 345 1.19 1.32 -6.22
CA ALA A 345 0.65 2.25 -5.24
C ALA A 345 0.28 1.54 -3.92
N GLY A 346 -0.29 0.34 -3.96
CA GLY A 346 -0.64 -0.43 -2.77
C GLY A 346 0.56 -0.82 -1.93
N ILE A 347 1.68 -1.27 -2.53
CA ILE A 347 2.92 -1.56 -1.80
C ILE A 347 3.39 -0.33 -1.01
N VAL A 348 3.41 0.85 -1.63
CA VAL A 348 3.85 2.08 -0.96
C VAL A 348 2.88 2.52 0.13
N SER A 349 1.57 2.37 -0.11
CA SER A 349 0.55 2.63 0.92
C SER A 349 0.72 1.70 2.12
N PHE A 350 0.84 0.38 1.91
CA PHE A 350 1.05 -0.58 2.99
C PHE A 350 2.31 -0.29 3.80
N LEU A 351 3.44 -0.03 3.14
CA LEU A 351 4.67 0.35 3.83
C LEU A 351 4.50 1.63 4.66
N THR A 352 3.74 2.60 4.15
CA THR A 352 3.45 3.85 4.87
C THR A 352 2.54 3.58 6.08
N TYR A 353 1.55 2.71 5.94
CA TYR A 353 0.67 2.33 7.04
C TYR A 353 1.43 1.57 8.14
N PHE A 354 2.27 0.59 7.79
CA PHE A 354 3.09 -0.14 8.77
C PHE A 354 4.06 0.76 9.51
N ASN A 355 4.71 1.69 8.81
CA ASN A 355 5.59 2.66 9.46
C ASN A 355 4.84 3.58 10.42
N THR A 356 3.56 3.85 10.14
CA THR A 356 2.73 4.63 11.05
C THR A 356 2.28 3.80 12.25
N LEU A 357 1.83 2.57 12.03
CA LEU A 357 1.45 1.64 13.11
C LEU A 357 2.62 1.40 14.06
N LYS A 358 3.84 1.23 13.55
CA LYS A 358 5.04 1.08 14.38
C LYS A 358 5.29 2.26 15.31
N ARG A 359 4.94 3.48 14.89
CA ARG A 359 5.04 4.70 15.72
C ARG A 359 3.92 4.85 16.74
N PHE A 360 2.88 4.02 16.68
CA PHE A 360 1.82 4.00 17.69
C PHE A 360 2.06 2.96 18.77
N VAL A 361 2.79 1.90 18.44
CA VAL A 361 3.13 0.83 19.39
C VAL A 361 4.41 1.15 20.16
N SER A 362 5.35 1.88 19.55
CA SER A 362 6.52 2.44 20.23
C SER A 362 6.19 3.79 20.84
#